data_AF-A0A182SFA7-F1
#
_entry.id   AF-A0A182SFA7-F1
#
_cell.length_a   1.000
_cell.length_b   1.000
_cell.length_c   1.000
_cell.angle_alpha   90.00
_cell.angle_beta   90.00
_cell.angle_gamma   90.00
#
_symmetry.space_group_name_H-M   'P 1'
#
loop_
_entity.id
_entity.type
_entity.pdbx_description
1 polymer ?
#
loop_
_entity_poly.entity_id
_entity_poly.type
_entity_poly.pdbx_seq_one_letter_code
_entity_poly.pdbx_strand_id
1 'polypeptide(L)'
;WAELGGEKEGFYISQHLRNGKYNVILAIEIENPAKKKTLTGGDVKGKKEATLFQIYHPNTGLQFKHETLAELEKKYKKVLSTEAEPHWTQLYDASVNTCSHSYWKGQCRNVSLGQECEVGLRRRTYSVLSGSVLAVWARVENSLAARIGAQSRLQVIRLKTKEGVKIVGTLIPKNCVEQLVKDLASDSEKVDEVIFDDQ
;
A
#
# COMPACT_ATOMS: atom_id res chain seq x y z
N TRP A 1 -15.90 -14.50 0.89
CA TRP A 1 -16.29 -14.29 2.30
C TRP A 1 -16.90 -15.52 2.96
N ALA A 2 -17.02 -16.67 2.27
CA ALA A 2 -17.70 -17.88 2.77
C ALA A 2 -16.76 -18.95 3.36
N GLU A 3 -15.47 -18.67 3.56
CA GLU A 3 -14.48 -19.66 4.02
C GLU A 3 -13.58 -19.09 5.13
N LEU A 4 -14.19 -18.52 6.18
CA LEU A 4 -13.50 -18.43 7.48
C LEU A 4 -13.89 -19.71 8.24
N GLY A 5 -13.11 -20.76 8.06
CA GLY A 5 -13.39 -22.11 8.59
C GLY A 5 -12.82 -22.36 9.98
N GLY A 6 -11.87 -21.54 10.43
CA GLY A 6 -11.21 -21.68 11.73
C GLY A 6 -11.85 -20.86 12.85
N GLU A 7 -12.03 -21.47 14.02
CA GLU A 7 -12.58 -20.82 15.24
C GLU A 7 -11.81 -19.54 15.63
N LYS A 8 -10.53 -19.46 15.27
CA LYS A 8 -9.62 -18.34 15.56
C LYS A 8 -9.41 -17.40 14.37
N GLU A 9 -10.14 -17.59 13.27
CA GLU A 9 -10.10 -16.66 12.14
C GLU A 9 -11.11 -15.53 12.34
N GLY A 10 -10.81 -14.36 11.78
CA GLY A 10 -11.73 -13.22 11.76
C GLY A 10 -11.06 -11.88 12.07
N PHE A 11 -11.86 -10.93 12.53
CA PHE A 11 -11.43 -9.56 12.78
C PHE A 11 -10.84 -9.38 14.17
N TYR A 12 -9.79 -8.56 14.23
CA TYR A 12 -9.03 -8.28 15.43
C TYR A 12 -8.81 -6.78 15.57
N ILE A 13 -9.06 -6.25 16.76
CA ILE A 13 -8.84 -4.84 17.11
C ILE A 13 -7.71 -4.75 18.14
N SER A 14 -6.83 -3.76 18.02
CA SER A 14 -5.71 -3.59 18.96
C SER A 14 -6.23 -3.35 20.37
N GLN A 15 -5.58 -3.95 21.37
CA GLN A 15 -5.98 -3.75 22.77
C GLN A 15 -5.66 -2.33 23.25
N HIS A 16 -4.61 -1.73 22.68
CA HIS A 16 -4.19 -0.37 23.02
C HIS A 16 -4.61 0.60 21.92
N LEU A 17 -5.12 1.76 22.37
CA LEU A 17 -5.38 2.92 21.52
C LEU A 17 -4.07 3.56 21.09
N ARG A 18 -4.01 4.03 19.84
CA ARG A 18 -2.94 4.89 19.32
C ARG A 18 -3.57 6.15 18.77
N ASN A 19 -3.31 7.28 19.43
CA ASN A 19 -3.87 8.58 19.05
C ASN A 19 -5.40 8.57 18.92
N GLY A 20 -6.09 7.98 19.91
CA GLY A 20 -7.56 7.86 19.94
C GLY A 20 -8.15 6.86 18.92
N LYS A 21 -7.32 6.10 18.21
CA LYS A 21 -7.76 5.14 17.19
C LYS A 21 -7.31 3.73 17.52
N TYR A 22 -8.12 2.77 17.11
CA TYR A 22 -7.77 1.35 17.18
C TYR A 22 -7.23 0.86 15.84
N ASN A 23 -6.27 -0.07 15.88
CA ASN A 23 -5.79 -0.77 14.70
C ASN A 23 -6.62 -2.02 14.46
N VAL A 24 -7.07 -2.22 13.23
CA VAL A 24 -7.87 -3.38 12.85
C VAL A 24 -7.12 -4.21 11.83
N ILE A 25 -7.20 -5.52 12.02
CA ILE A 25 -6.64 -6.50 11.09
C ILE A 25 -7.63 -7.66 10.91
N LEU A 26 -7.50 -8.33 9.77
CA LEU A 26 -8.14 -9.59 9.49
C LEU A 26 -7.06 -10.68 9.56
N ALA A 27 -7.27 -11.68 10.40
CA ALA A 27 -6.36 -12.81 10.55
C ALA A 27 -7.01 -14.08 9.99
N ILE A 28 -6.28 -14.76 9.11
CA ILE A 28 -6.68 -16.02 8.48
C ILE A 28 -5.63 -17.07 8.86
N GLU A 29 -6.06 -18.24 9.31
CA GLU A 29 -5.17 -19.33 9.70
C GLU A 29 -4.51 -19.89 8.45
N ILE A 30 -3.20 -20.16 8.53
CA ILE A 30 -2.48 -20.81 7.44
C ILE A 30 -2.63 -22.32 7.64
N GLU A 31 -3.23 -23.00 6.68
CA GLU A 31 -3.26 -24.46 6.65
C GLU A 31 -1.82 -25.00 6.60
N ASN A 32 -1.32 -25.51 7.72
CA ASN A 32 -0.01 -26.15 7.76
C ASN A 32 -0.15 -27.55 7.13
N PRO A 33 0.58 -27.90 6.06
CA PRO A 33 0.50 -29.25 5.47
C PRO A 33 0.91 -30.36 6.45
N ALA A 34 1.57 -30.03 7.58
CA ALA A 34 1.85 -30.96 8.67
C ALA A 34 0.59 -31.44 9.43
N LYS A 35 -0.46 -30.61 9.53
CA LYS A 35 -1.74 -31.01 10.18
C LYS A 35 -2.49 -32.10 9.41
N LYS A 36 -2.23 -32.28 8.10
CA LYS A 36 -2.82 -33.38 7.31
C LYS A 36 -2.15 -34.74 7.56
N LYS A 37 -0.97 -34.80 8.16
CA LYS A 37 -0.25 -36.06 8.45
C LYS A 37 -0.53 -36.65 9.84
N THR A 38 -1.07 -35.88 10.78
CA THR A 38 -1.30 -36.34 12.17
C THR A 38 -2.65 -37.00 12.40
N LEU A 39 -3.49 -37.15 11.38
CA LEU A 39 -4.73 -37.95 11.46
C LEU A 39 -4.50 -39.46 11.26
N THR A 40 -3.27 -39.89 10.93
CA THR A 40 -2.93 -41.32 10.79
C THR A 40 -1.64 -41.65 11.54
N GLY A 41 -1.76 -41.84 12.85
CA GLY A 41 -0.84 -42.67 13.65
C GLY A 41 0.40 -41.97 14.21
N GLY A 42 0.52 -42.01 15.54
CA GLY A 42 1.79 -41.94 16.26
C GLY A 42 1.97 -40.73 17.18
N ASP A 43 1.86 -40.96 18.48
CA ASP A 43 2.25 -40.05 19.55
C ASP A 43 3.65 -39.44 19.33
N VAL A 44 3.71 -38.15 19.01
CA VAL A 44 4.95 -37.36 19.13
C VAL A 44 4.72 -36.22 20.13
N LYS A 45 5.18 -36.50 21.34
CA LYS A 45 5.34 -35.58 22.47
C LYS A 45 6.27 -34.42 22.06
N GLY A 46 5.81 -33.18 22.19
CA GLY A 46 6.73 -32.06 22.53
C GLY A 46 6.99 -30.94 21.53
N LYS A 47 6.05 -30.53 20.66
CA LYS A 47 6.09 -29.19 20.07
C LYS A 47 4.67 -28.66 19.91
N LYS A 48 4.27 -27.65 20.70
CA LYS A 48 3.08 -26.85 20.40
C LYS A 48 3.28 -26.32 18.98
N GLU A 49 2.62 -26.91 17.99
CA GLU A 49 2.61 -26.35 16.64
C GLU A 49 2.03 -24.95 16.78
N ALA A 50 2.87 -23.94 16.56
CA ALA A 50 2.43 -22.56 16.60
C ALA A 50 1.51 -22.35 15.40
N THR A 51 0.22 -22.24 15.65
CA THR A 51 -0.75 -21.84 14.62
C THR A 51 -0.32 -20.49 14.07
N LEU A 52 -0.01 -20.46 12.78
CA LEU A 52 0.40 -19.27 12.05
C LEU A 52 -0.80 -18.63 11.38
N PHE A 53 -0.85 -17.31 11.44
CA PHE A 53 -1.89 -16.50 10.83
C PHE A 53 -1.28 -15.59 9.76
N GLN A 54 -1.98 -15.54 8.64
CA GLN A 54 -1.83 -14.54 7.62
C GLN A 54 -2.62 -13.30 8.02
N ILE A 55 -1.96 -12.14 8.06
CA ILE A 55 -2.57 -10.89 8.49
C ILE A 55 -2.86 -10.00 7.30
N TYR A 56 -4.06 -9.41 7.28
CA TYR A 56 -4.48 -8.41 6.30
C TYR A 56 -4.76 -7.09 7.02
N HIS A 57 -4.12 -6.03 6.53
CA HIS A 57 -4.37 -4.67 6.96
C HIS A 57 -5.27 -3.94 5.95
N PRO A 58 -6.15 -3.02 6.40
CA PRO A 58 -6.99 -2.21 5.51
C PRO A 58 -6.17 -1.34 4.54
N ASN A 59 -4.99 -0.86 4.94
CA ASN A 59 -4.20 0.06 4.12
C ASN A 59 -3.20 -0.62 3.18
N THR A 60 -2.56 -1.72 3.58
CA THR A 60 -1.53 -2.40 2.76
C THR A 60 -1.96 -3.76 2.25
N GLY A 61 -3.14 -4.25 2.65
CA GLY A 61 -3.57 -5.61 2.35
C GLY A 61 -2.70 -6.64 3.07
N LEU A 62 -2.29 -7.66 2.32
CA LEU A 62 -1.58 -8.82 2.84
C LEU A 62 -0.22 -8.45 3.47
N GLN A 63 -0.07 -8.74 4.75
CA GLN A 63 1.21 -8.67 5.45
C GLN A 63 2.05 -9.90 5.11
N PHE A 64 3.27 -9.70 4.61
CA PHE A 64 4.19 -10.78 4.26
C PHE A 64 4.63 -11.61 5.49
N LYS A 65 4.75 -10.96 6.65
CA LYS A 65 5.14 -11.62 7.90
C LYS A 65 3.92 -12.30 8.53
N HIS A 66 4.00 -13.62 8.68
CA HIS A 66 3.02 -14.39 9.45
C HIS A 66 3.22 -14.14 10.95
N GLU A 67 2.12 -14.12 11.71
CA GLU A 67 2.14 -13.97 13.17
C GLU A 67 1.61 -15.25 13.83
N THR A 68 2.14 -15.59 14.99
CA THR A 68 1.60 -16.71 15.79
C THR A 68 0.33 -16.27 16.54
N LEU A 69 -0.54 -17.23 16.88
CA LEU A 69 -1.74 -16.94 17.69
C LEU A 69 -1.40 -16.20 19.00
N ALA A 70 -0.31 -16.59 19.67
CA ALA A 70 0.10 -15.98 20.94
C ALA A 70 0.51 -14.51 20.79
N GLU A 71 1.17 -14.15 19.68
CA GLU A 71 1.51 -12.75 19.39
C GLU A 71 0.27 -11.93 19.03
N LEU A 72 -0.68 -12.54 18.30
CA LEU A 72 -1.93 -11.93 17.92
C LEU A 72 -2.80 -11.62 19.14
N GLU A 73 -3.01 -12.61 20.02
CA GLU A 73 -3.79 -12.47 21.26
C GLU A 73 -3.12 -11.54 22.29
N LYS A 74 -1.80 -11.31 22.19
CA LYS A 74 -1.10 -10.32 23.04
C LYS A 74 -1.38 -8.87 22.62
N LYS A 75 -1.49 -8.62 21.32
CA LYS A 75 -1.60 -7.25 20.76
C LYS A 75 -3.04 -6.86 20.45
N TYR A 76 -3.87 -7.84 20.11
CA TYR A 76 -5.21 -7.65 19.60
C TYR A 76 -6.23 -8.49 20.37
N LYS A 77 -7.49 -8.08 20.25
CA LYS A 77 -8.67 -8.79 20.74
C LYS A 77 -9.52 -9.15 19.53
N LYS A 78 -9.97 -10.40 19.45
CA LYS A 78 -10.93 -10.84 18.42
C LYS A 78 -12.27 -10.14 18.65
N VAL A 79 -12.87 -9.65 17.57
CA VAL A 79 -14.17 -8.94 17.60
C VAL A 79 -15.07 -9.40 16.46
N LEU A 80 -16.34 -9.01 16.55
CA LEU A 80 -17.30 -9.19 15.46
C LEU A 80 -17.03 -8.20 14.32
N SER A 81 -17.46 -8.56 13.10
CA SER A 81 -17.30 -7.71 11.92
C SER A 81 -17.92 -6.33 12.11
N THR A 82 -19.07 -6.24 12.80
CA THR A 82 -19.79 -4.98 13.07
C THR A 82 -19.00 -4.02 13.95
N GLU A 83 -18.18 -4.53 14.87
CA GLU A 83 -17.30 -3.70 15.71
C GLU A 83 -16.02 -3.30 14.96
N ALA A 84 -15.54 -4.16 14.07
CA ALA A 84 -14.33 -3.93 13.27
C ALA A 84 -14.54 -2.94 12.11
N GLU A 85 -15.69 -3.00 11.47
CA GLU A 85 -16.06 -2.21 10.29
C GLU A 85 -15.78 -0.70 10.40
N PRO A 86 -16.26 0.03 11.44
CA PRO A 86 -16.04 1.48 11.50
C PRO A 86 -14.56 1.85 11.54
N HIS A 87 -13.76 1.08 12.28
CA HIS A 87 -12.32 1.31 12.39
C HIS A 87 -11.57 0.86 11.13
N TRP A 88 -12.02 -0.22 10.48
CA TRP A 88 -11.49 -0.69 9.21
C TRP A 88 -11.69 0.36 8.11
N THR A 89 -12.93 0.83 7.93
CA THR A 89 -13.31 1.83 6.94
C THR A 89 -12.58 3.15 7.19
N GLN A 90 -12.51 3.61 8.44
CA GLN A 90 -11.77 4.82 8.79
C GLN A 90 -10.30 4.76 8.38
N LEU A 91 -9.62 3.63 8.65
CA LEU A 91 -8.22 3.46 8.26
C LEU A 91 -8.08 3.28 6.74
N TYR A 92 -8.98 2.54 6.11
CA TYR A 92 -9.01 2.33 4.67
C TYR A 92 -9.14 3.65 3.91
N ASP A 93 -10.08 4.51 4.30
CA ASP A 93 -10.32 5.80 3.67
C ASP A 93 -9.16 6.77 3.91
N ALA A 94 -8.67 6.85 5.15
CA ALA A 94 -7.54 7.72 5.47
C ALA A 94 -6.27 7.31 4.71
N SER A 95 -6.04 6.01 4.51
CA SER A 95 -4.85 5.49 3.83
C SER A 95 -4.75 5.85 2.34
N VAL A 96 -5.75 6.50 1.76
CA VAL A 96 -5.66 7.03 0.39
C VAL A 96 -4.63 8.14 0.28
N ASN A 97 -4.65 9.07 1.24
CA ASN A 97 -3.86 10.30 1.20
C ASN A 97 -3.06 10.55 2.49
N THR A 98 -3.36 9.84 3.58
CA THR A 98 -2.70 10.01 4.87
C THR A 98 -1.75 8.85 5.16
N CYS A 99 -0.46 9.16 5.28
CA CYS A 99 0.54 8.15 5.62
C CYS A 99 0.32 7.60 7.04
N SER A 100 0.77 6.37 7.29
CA SER A 100 0.67 5.73 8.61
C SER A 100 1.29 6.58 9.73
N HIS A 101 2.33 7.35 9.45
CA HIS A 101 2.92 8.24 10.43
C HIS A 101 1.94 9.31 10.90
N SER A 102 1.33 10.05 9.96
CA SER A 102 0.35 11.07 10.29
C SER A 102 -0.91 10.45 10.90
N TYR A 103 -1.36 9.31 10.38
CA TYR A 103 -2.55 8.64 10.92
C TYR A 103 -2.40 8.23 12.39
N TRP A 104 -1.27 7.59 12.74
CA TRP A 104 -1.02 7.03 14.08
C TRP A 104 -0.38 8.01 15.07
N LYS A 105 0.46 8.94 14.59
CA LYS A 105 1.22 9.88 15.44
C LYS A 105 0.72 11.33 15.33
N GLY A 106 -0.27 11.61 14.47
CA GLY A 106 -0.76 12.96 14.18
C GLY A 106 0.15 13.78 13.26
N GLN A 107 1.46 13.48 13.23
CA GLN A 107 2.45 14.20 12.44
C GLN A 107 3.39 13.25 11.69
N CYS A 108 3.82 13.66 10.50
CA CYS A 108 4.84 12.99 9.71
C CYS A 108 5.98 13.95 9.42
N ARG A 109 7.20 13.60 9.85
CA ARG A 109 8.39 14.43 9.65
C ARG A 109 8.60 14.81 8.19
N ASN A 110 8.41 13.88 7.26
CA ASN A 110 8.56 14.16 5.83
C ASN A 110 7.55 15.22 5.39
N VAL A 111 6.27 15.03 5.70
CA VAL A 111 5.20 15.98 5.33
C VAL A 111 5.42 17.34 5.98
N SER A 112 5.86 17.38 7.24
CA SER A 112 6.20 18.63 7.94
C SER A 112 7.38 19.36 7.31
N LEU A 113 8.29 18.65 6.63
CA LEU A 113 9.39 19.23 5.86
C LEU A 113 9.00 19.53 4.40
N GLY A 114 7.71 19.46 4.05
CA GLY A 114 7.22 19.64 2.69
C GLY A 114 7.55 18.47 1.74
N GLN A 115 8.00 17.33 2.28
CA GLN A 115 8.29 16.12 1.52
C GLN A 115 7.11 15.15 1.57
N GLU A 116 6.89 14.42 0.50
CA GLU A 116 5.84 13.39 0.48
C GLU A 116 6.22 12.16 1.31
N CYS A 117 5.20 11.47 1.83
CA CYS A 117 5.36 10.21 2.56
C CYS A 117 4.37 9.18 2.05
N GLU A 118 4.88 8.12 1.42
CA GLU A 118 4.05 7.05 0.86
C GLU A 118 3.93 5.84 1.81
N VAL A 119 4.42 5.98 3.04
CA VAL A 119 4.44 4.90 4.03
C VAL A 119 3.01 4.58 4.47
N GLY A 120 2.56 3.37 4.12
CA GLY A 120 1.25 2.86 4.50
C GLY A 120 0.07 3.45 3.73
N LEU A 121 0.33 4.09 2.57
CA LEU A 121 -0.74 4.46 1.64
C LEU A 121 -1.22 3.23 0.86
N ARG A 122 -2.54 3.14 0.63
CA ARG A 122 -3.13 2.08 -0.21
C ARG A 122 -3.05 2.36 -1.71
N ARG A 123 -2.87 3.64 -2.07
CA ARG A 123 -2.72 4.09 -3.46
C ARG A 123 -1.37 4.76 -3.63
N ARG A 124 -0.68 4.43 -4.73
CA ARG A 124 0.51 5.15 -5.19
C ARG A 124 0.22 5.78 -6.53
N THR A 125 0.65 7.03 -6.67
CA THR A 125 0.49 7.80 -7.91
C THR A 125 1.85 7.92 -8.58
N TYR A 126 1.95 7.39 -9.79
CA TYR A 126 3.13 7.52 -10.64
C TYR A 126 2.83 8.50 -11.77
N SER A 127 3.70 9.47 -11.99
CA SER A 127 3.60 10.38 -13.12
C SER A 127 4.50 9.88 -14.24
N VAL A 128 3.93 9.62 -15.41
CA VAL A 128 4.63 8.95 -16.51
C VAL A 128 4.55 9.82 -17.74
N LEU A 129 5.70 10.28 -18.23
CA LEU A 129 5.79 10.98 -19.51
C LEU A 129 5.90 9.95 -20.64
N SER A 130 4.96 9.94 -21.56
CA SER A 130 4.91 9.00 -22.69
C SER A 130 4.72 9.73 -24.02
N GLY A 131 4.97 9.04 -25.14
CA GLY A 131 4.93 9.63 -26.48
C GLY A 131 6.33 9.97 -27.02
N SER A 132 6.44 11.05 -27.81
CA SER A 132 7.69 11.48 -28.44
C SER A 132 8.61 12.24 -27.45
N VAL A 133 9.05 11.55 -26.39
CA VAL A 133 9.87 12.16 -25.32
C VAL A 133 11.18 12.73 -25.86
N LEU A 134 11.75 12.14 -26.92
CA LEU A 134 12.98 12.62 -27.56
C LEU A 134 12.82 14.02 -28.17
N ALA A 135 11.63 14.36 -28.68
CA ALA A 135 11.38 15.68 -29.28
C ALA A 135 11.45 16.82 -28.24
N VAL A 136 11.17 16.51 -26.98
CA VAL A 136 11.15 17.48 -25.87
C VAL A 136 12.26 17.21 -24.84
N TRP A 137 13.24 16.38 -25.20
CA TRP A 137 14.24 15.83 -24.27
C TRP A 137 15.01 16.91 -23.51
N ALA A 138 15.48 17.95 -24.21
CA ALA A 138 16.24 19.03 -23.60
C ALA A 138 15.46 19.75 -22.48
N ARG A 139 14.13 19.89 -22.61
CA ARG A 139 13.27 20.47 -21.57
C ARG A 139 13.14 19.53 -20.38
N VAL A 140 12.89 18.25 -20.65
CA VAL A 140 12.79 17.20 -19.62
C VAL A 140 14.07 17.14 -18.79
N GLU A 141 15.24 17.14 -19.42
CA GLU A 141 16.54 17.17 -18.73
C GLU A 141 16.70 18.43 -17.87
N ASN A 142 16.35 19.60 -18.39
CA ASN A 142 16.44 20.85 -17.62
C ASN A 142 15.54 20.84 -16.37
N SER A 143 14.28 20.39 -16.49
CA SER A 143 13.34 20.32 -15.36
C SER A 143 13.78 19.29 -14.30
N LEU A 144 14.50 18.23 -14.71
CA LEU A 144 15.03 17.19 -13.82
C LEU A 144 16.33 17.61 -13.14
N ALA A 145 17.26 18.22 -13.89
CA ALA A 145 18.57 18.65 -13.42
C ALA A 145 18.45 19.69 -12.28
N ALA A 146 17.45 20.57 -12.36
CA ALA A 146 17.19 21.61 -11.37
C ALA A 146 16.76 21.09 -9.98
N ARG A 147 16.29 19.82 -9.88
CA ARG A 147 15.55 19.34 -8.69
C ARG A 147 16.06 18.03 -8.10
N ILE A 148 16.75 17.19 -8.87
CA ILE A 148 17.12 15.83 -8.44
C ILE A 148 18.66 15.65 -8.39
N GLY A 149 19.42 16.64 -8.85
CA GLY A 149 20.87 16.58 -8.93
C GLY A 149 21.36 15.64 -10.05
N ALA A 150 22.64 15.75 -10.40
CA ALA A 150 23.26 15.10 -11.55
C ALA A 150 23.32 13.55 -11.52
N GLN A 151 22.71 12.90 -10.52
CA GLN A 151 22.69 11.43 -10.35
C GLN A 151 21.31 10.81 -10.60
N SER A 152 20.33 11.60 -11.04
CA SER A 152 19.00 11.10 -11.42
C SER A 152 19.07 10.27 -12.69
N ARG A 153 19.04 8.94 -12.56
CA ARG A 153 18.82 8.05 -13.71
C ARG A 153 17.34 8.01 -14.02
N LEU A 154 16.94 8.56 -15.16
CA LEU A 154 15.57 8.42 -15.66
C LEU A 154 15.23 6.94 -15.83
N GLN A 155 14.13 6.52 -15.23
CA GLN A 155 13.65 5.16 -15.30
C GLN A 155 12.58 5.03 -16.37
N VAL A 156 12.85 4.20 -17.37
CA VAL A 156 11.83 3.82 -18.36
C VAL A 156 10.96 2.74 -17.73
N ILE A 157 9.65 2.96 -17.72
CA ILE A 157 8.66 2.05 -17.20
C ILE A 157 7.68 1.63 -18.30
N ARG A 158 7.30 0.35 -18.25
CA ARG A 158 6.24 -0.21 -19.08
C ARG A 158 5.07 -0.53 -18.17
N LEU A 159 3.93 0.08 -18.43
CA LEU A 159 2.71 -0.15 -17.67
C LEU A 159 1.60 -0.65 -18.60
N LYS A 160 0.71 -1.47 -18.03
CA LYS A 160 -0.49 -1.95 -18.70
C LYS A 160 -1.68 -1.48 -17.88
N THR A 161 -2.58 -0.71 -18.48
CA THR A 161 -3.82 -0.26 -17.83
C THR A 161 -4.77 -1.44 -17.64
N LYS A 162 -5.80 -1.27 -16.80
CA LYS A 162 -6.85 -2.29 -16.61
C LYS A 162 -7.57 -2.62 -17.92
N GLU A 163 -7.76 -1.61 -18.77
CA GLU A 163 -8.32 -1.72 -20.12
C GLU A 163 -7.39 -2.42 -21.13
N GLY A 164 -6.17 -2.78 -20.71
CA GLY A 164 -5.21 -3.50 -21.54
C GLY A 164 -4.31 -2.63 -22.40
N VAL A 165 -4.42 -1.30 -22.29
CA VAL A 165 -3.55 -0.35 -23.00
C VAL A 165 -2.14 -0.46 -22.45
N LYS A 166 -1.17 -0.67 -23.32
CA LYS A 166 0.25 -0.73 -22.96
C LYS A 166 0.88 0.63 -23.21
N ILE A 167 1.44 1.23 -22.17
CA ILE A 167 2.13 2.52 -22.23
C ILE A 167 3.59 2.28 -21.86
N VAL A 168 4.49 2.85 -22.66
CA VAL A 168 5.91 2.94 -22.35
C VAL A 168 6.23 4.41 -22.17
N GLY A 169 6.88 4.74 -21.06
CA GLY A 169 7.22 6.11 -20.75
C GLY A 169 8.27 6.21 -19.67
N THR A 170 8.64 7.44 -19.35
CA THR A 170 9.65 7.76 -18.36
C THR A 170 8.98 8.17 -17.07
N LEU A 171 9.40 7.59 -15.95
CA LEU A 171 8.91 7.98 -14.64
C LEU A 171 9.41 9.39 -14.30
N ILE A 172 8.47 10.31 -14.07
CA ILE A 172 8.75 11.68 -13.67
C ILE A 172 8.53 11.80 -12.16
N PRO A 173 9.56 12.22 -11.40
CA PRO A 173 9.40 12.54 -10.00
C PRO A 173 8.36 13.64 -9.80
N LYS A 174 7.46 13.47 -8.83
CA LYS A 174 6.32 14.36 -8.59
C LYS A 174 6.71 15.83 -8.40
N ASN A 175 7.85 16.09 -7.76
CA ASN A 175 8.40 17.43 -7.62
C ASN A 175 8.74 18.09 -8.96
N CYS A 176 8.93 17.37 -10.06
CA CYS A 176 9.20 17.94 -11.38
C CYS A 176 7.94 18.04 -12.25
N VAL A 177 6.84 17.39 -11.88
CA VAL A 177 5.64 17.25 -12.73
C VAL A 177 5.04 18.60 -13.07
N GLU A 178 4.75 19.44 -12.08
CA GLU A 178 4.09 20.74 -12.33
C GLU A 178 4.92 21.65 -13.24
N GLN A 179 6.25 21.67 -13.05
CA GLN A 179 7.14 22.48 -13.88
C GLN A 179 7.18 21.93 -15.31
N LEU A 180 7.34 20.62 -15.44
CA LEU A 180 7.39 19.96 -16.73
C LEU A 180 6.08 20.13 -17.52
N VAL A 181 4.92 20.05 -16.85
CA VAL A 181 3.62 20.30 -17.47
C VAL A 181 3.54 21.73 -18.00
N LYS A 182 3.98 22.73 -17.22
CA LYS A 182 4.03 24.14 -17.67
C LYS A 182 4.97 24.34 -18.86
N ASP A 183 6.17 23.75 -18.80
CA ASP A 183 7.19 23.86 -19.85
C ASP A 183 6.78 23.19 -21.16
N LEU A 184 5.98 22.11 -21.09
CA LEU A 184 5.47 21.43 -22.28
C LEU A 184 4.21 22.11 -22.83
N ALA A 185 3.37 22.67 -21.96
CA ALA A 185 2.15 23.38 -22.35
C ALA A 185 2.43 24.70 -23.10
N SER A 186 3.57 25.36 -22.85
CA SER A 186 3.90 26.63 -23.50
C SER A 186 4.02 26.54 -25.02
N ASP A 187 4.38 25.37 -25.55
CA ASP A 187 4.66 25.15 -26.97
C ASP A 187 3.61 24.26 -27.64
N SER A 188 2.62 23.80 -26.88
CA SER A 188 1.60 22.91 -27.39
C SER A 188 0.50 23.70 -28.10
N GLU A 189 0.13 23.27 -29.30
CA GLU A 189 -1.03 23.80 -30.02
C GLU A 189 -2.36 23.47 -29.30
N LYS A 190 -2.37 22.39 -28.50
CA LYS A 190 -3.52 21.93 -27.74
C LYS A 190 -3.10 21.25 -26.45
N VAL A 191 -3.76 21.60 -25.35
CA VAL A 191 -3.65 20.93 -24.04
C VAL A 191 -5.04 20.43 -23.66
N ASP A 192 -5.17 19.12 -23.51
CA ASP A 192 -6.38 18.48 -23.01
C ASP A 192 -6.06 17.75 -21.71
N GLU A 193 -6.83 18.01 -20.65
CA GLU A 193 -6.80 17.20 -19.44
C GLU A 193 -7.90 16.14 -19.53
N VAL A 194 -7.50 14.87 -19.62
CA VAL A 194 -8.42 13.73 -19.64
C VAL A 194 -8.30 13.00 -18.32
N ILE A 195 -9.38 13.02 -17.55
CA ILE A 195 -9.51 12.23 -16.33
C ILE A 195 -10.08 10.87 -16.75
N PHE A 196 -9.23 9.85 -16.69
CA PHE A 196 -9.66 8.47 -16.83
C PHE A 196 -10.14 7.99 -15.45
N ASP A 197 -11.42 8.19 -15.14
CA ASP A 197 -12.01 7.59 -13.96
C ASP A 197 -12.12 6.08 -14.13
N ASP A 198 -11.82 5.33 -13.06
CA ASP A 198 -12.11 3.89 -12.99
C ASP A 198 -13.64 3.71 -13.08
N GLN A 199 -14.16 3.29 -14.24
CA GLN A 199 -15.47 2.61 -14.32
C GLN A 199 -15.36 1.19 -13.74
#